data_AF-A0A182TQS3-F1
#
_entry.id   AF-A0A182TQS3-F1
#
_cell.length_a   1.000
_cell.length_b   1.000
_cell.length_c   1.000
_cell.angle_alpha   90.00
_cell.angle_beta   90.00
_cell.angle_gamma   90.00
#
_symmetry.space_group_name_H-M   'P 1'
#
loop_
_entity.id
_entity.type
_entity.pdbx_description
1 polymer ?
#
loop_
_entity_poly.entity_id
_entity_poly.type
_entity_poly.pdbx_seq_one_letter_code
_entity_poly.pdbx_strand_id
1 'polypeptide(L)'
;MNKIDLVLGQTVLLELEEECLLGELLHVGSDRSFIRLSNVRDMLTKESYGIQTYYNSEIRNIQANFDERPVSDTTKREAAKHVVFLLSLQDLFIHEIMLEPFYSSCSNYLQSLSCNPDFISSLTDLRNKNGEAIEAVAPVKLGIDVELLDVPEQESNRS
;
A
#
# COMPACT_ATOMS: atom_id res chain seq x y z
N MET A 1 -37.15 -15.82 8.98
CA MET A 1 -36.08 -15.13 8.21
C MET A 1 -36.49 -13.70 7.92
N ASN A 2 -35.69 -12.73 8.39
CA ASN A 2 -35.78 -11.35 7.96
C ASN A 2 -35.61 -11.28 6.42
N LYS A 3 -36.22 -10.28 5.77
CA LYS A 3 -36.07 -10.01 4.33
C LYS A 3 -34.65 -9.53 4.02
N ILE A 4 -33.70 -10.45 4.09
CA ILE A 4 -32.32 -10.23 3.66
C ILE A 4 -32.25 -10.78 2.24
N ASP A 5 -31.88 -9.93 1.30
CA ASP A 5 -31.62 -10.34 -0.06
C ASP A 5 -30.28 -11.08 -0.07
N LEU A 6 -30.37 -12.41 -0.26
CA LEU A 6 -29.20 -13.28 -0.28
C LEU A 6 -28.75 -13.49 -1.73
N VAL A 7 -27.49 -13.12 -2.03
CA VAL A 7 -26.87 -13.31 -3.35
C VAL A 7 -25.92 -14.49 -3.30
N LEU A 8 -25.98 -15.37 -4.30
CA LEU A 8 -25.05 -16.51 -4.41
C LEU A 8 -23.60 -16.01 -4.51
N GLY A 9 -22.69 -16.69 -3.82
CA GLY A 9 -21.27 -16.38 -3.73
C GLY A 9 -20.91 -15.34 -2.68
N GLN A 10 -21.87 -14.73 -1.98
CA GLN A 10 -21.59 -13.76 -0.93
C GLN A 10 -21.15 -14.44 0.37
N THR A 11 -20.30 -13.77 1.15
CA THR A 11 -19.95 -14.19 2.51
C THR A 11 -21.08 -13.85 3.46
N VAL A 12 -21.56 -14.85 4.21
CA VAL A 12 -22.60 -14.69 5.24
C VAL A 12 -22.09 -15.14 6.59
N LEU A 13 -22.49 -14.41 7.63
CA LEU A 13 -22.36 -14.81 9.03
C LEU A 13 -23.69 -15.43 9.46
N LEU A 14 -23.62 -16.68 9.91
CA LEU A 14 -24.72 -17.43 10.51
C LEU A 14 -24.57 -17.44 12.02
N GLU A 15 -25.63 -17.05 12.70
CA GLU A 15 -25.77 -17.22 14.15
C GLU A 15 -26.72 -18.40 14.40
N LEU A 16 -26.18 -19.48 14.95
CA LEU A 16 -26.92 -20.62 15.50
C LEU A 16 -27.18 -20.37 17.00
N GLU A 17 -27.78 -21.34 17.71
CA GLU A 17 -28.02 -21.20 19.15
C GLU A 17 -26.73 -21.14 19.97
N GLU A 18 -25.73 -21.95 19.61
CA GLU A 18 -24.49 -22.11 20.38
C GLU A 18 -23.23 -21.67 19.62
N GLU A 19 -23.33 -21.41 18.31
CA GLU A 19 -22.16 -21.20 17.43
C GLU A 19 -22.37 -20.07 16.42
N CYS A 20 -21.27 -19.42 16.03
CA CYS A 20 -21.24 -18.38 15.01
C CYS A 20 -20.35 -18.79 13.85
N LEU A 21 -20.96 -19.04 12.70
CA LEU A 21 -20.31 -19.62 11.54
C LEU A 21 -20.23 -18.61 10.40
N LEU A 22 -19.08 -18.57 9.72
CA LEU A 22 -18.85 -17.73 8.56
C LEU A 22 -18.65 -18.61 7.34
N GLY A 23 -19.39 -18.37 6.27
CA GLY A 23 -19.24 -19.16 5.03
C GLY A 23 -19.76 -18.44 3.80
N GLU A 24 -19.42 -18.98 2.64
CA GLU A 24 -19.82 -18.44 1.34
C GLU A 24 -21.11 -19.11 0.87
N LEU A 25 -22.09 -18.32 0.43
CA LEU A 25 -23.40 -18.84 0.04
C LEU A 25 -23.34 -19.58 -1.30
N LEU A 26 -23.49 -20.90 -1.27
CA LEU A 26 -23.43 -21.74 -2.48
C LEU A 26 -24.81 -21.99 -3.09
N HIS A 27 -25.83 -22.18 -2.26
CA HIS A 27 -27.20 -22.43 -2.73
C HIS A 27 -28.25 -22.02 -1.69
N VAL A 28 -29.40 -21.53 -2.14
CA VAL A 28 -30.58 -21.24 -1.31
C VAL A 28 -31.74 -22.08 -1.82
N GLY A 29 -32.40 -22.84 -0.95
CA GLY A 29 -33.61 -23.59 -1.31
C GLY A 29 -34.73 -22.65 -1.80
N SER A 30 -35.60 -23.13 -2.69
CA SER A 30 -36.64 -22.32 -3.35
C SER A 30 -37.52 -21.52 -2.39
N ASP A 31 -37.78 -22.04 -1.19
CA ASP A 31 -38.58 -21.39 -0.15
C ASP A 31 -37.75 -20.83 1.01
N ARG A 32 -36.42 -20.72 0.83
CA ARG A 32 -35.45 -20.42 1.89
C ARG A 32 -35.52 -21.41 3.06
N SER A 33 -35.92 -22.64 2.79
CA SER A 33 -36.02 -23.72 3.77
C SER A 33 -34.66 -24.16 4.31
N PHE A 34 -33.65 -24.10 3.46
CA PHE A 34 -32.26 -24.36 3.81
C PHE A 34 -31.32 -23.46 3.00
N ILE A 35 -30.12 -23.30 3.52
CA ILE A 35 -29.00 -22.68 2.83
C ILE A 35 -27.81 -23.63 2.84
N ARG A 36 -27.05 -23.63 1.75
CA ARG A 36 -25.82 -24.40 1.64
C ARG A 36 -24.67 -23.42 1.56
N LEU A 37 -23.72 -23.58 2.47
CA LEU A 37 -22.52 -22.77 2.53
C LEU A 37 -21.28 -23.58 2.14
N SER A 38 -20.31 -22.93 1.52
CA SER A 38 -18.96 -23.42 1.29
C SER A 38 -17.96 -22.67 2.17
N ASN A 39 -16.81 -23.29 2.41
CA ASN A 39 -15.73 -22.74 3.22
C ASN A 39 -16.19 -22.27 4.62
N VAL A 40 -17.07 -23.06 5.24
CA VAL A 40 -17.65 -22.73 6.55
C VAL A 40 -16.56 -22.80 7.61
N ARG A 41 -16.46 -21.74 8.40
CA ARG A 41 -15.50 -21.60 9.50
C ARG A 41 -16.21 -21.10 10.74
N ASP A 42 -15.92 -21.70 11.88
CA ASP A 42 -16.37 -21.15 13.16
C ASP A 42 -15.46 -19.99 13.59
N MET A 43 -16.09 -18.90 14.04
CA MET A 43 -15.41 -17.71 14.52
C MET A 43 -14.70 -17.95 15.86
N LEU A 44 -15.20 -18.86 16.69
CA LEU A 44 -14.67 -19.12 18.03
C LEU A 44 -13.52 -20.13 17.99
N THR A 45 -13.76 -21.31 17.42
CA THR A 45 -12.76 -22.40 17.38
C THR A 45 -11.77 -22.28 16.21
N LYS A 46 -12.09 -21.45 15.21
CA LYS A 46 -11.36 -21.36 13.93
C LYS A 46 -11.31 -22.68 13.15
N GLU A 47 -12.13 -23.64 13.52
CA GLU A 47 -12.25 -24.89 12.78
C GLU A 47 -12.93 -24.65 11.44
N SER A 48 -12.46 -25.36 10.42
CA SER A 48 -12.98 -25.28 9.06
C SER A 48 -13.78 -26.54 8.76
N TYR A 49 -15.06 -26.35 8.47
CA TYR A 49 -16.03 -27.41 8.26
C TYR A 49 -16.33 -27.69 6.78
N GLY A 50 -15.73 -26.91 5.87
CA GLY A 50 -15.85 -27.14 4.42
C GLY A 50 -17.24 -26.76 3.90
N ILE A 51 -17.97 -27.73 3.34
CA ILE A 51 -19.31 -27.52 2.77
C ILE A 51 -20.36 -28.09 3.72
N GLN A 52 -21.25 -27.24 4.22
CA GLN A 52 -22.34 -27.66 5.10
C GLN A 52 -23.69 -27.06 4.66
N THR A 53 -24.77 -27.73 5.07
CA THR A 53 -26.15 -27.31 4.79
C THR A 53 -26.83 -27.04 6.12
N TYR A 54 -27.44 -25.87 6.26
CA TYR A 54 -28.14 -25.44 7.46
C TYR A 54 -29.61 -25.20 7.14
N TYR A 55 -30.48 -25.67 8.03
CA TYR A 55 -31.92 -25.48 7.88
C TYR A 55 -32.37 -24.20 8.58
N ASN A 56 -33.39 -23.55 8.03
CA ASN A 56 -33.95 -22.33 8.63
C ASN A 56 -34.44 -22.51 10.07
N SER A 57 -34.76 -23.74 10.50
CA SER A 57 -35.10 -24.06 11.89
C SER A 57 -33.93 -23.94 12.86
N GLU A 58 -32.70 -24.08 12.39
CA GLU A 58 -31.47 -24.06 13.20
C GLU A 58 -30.87 -22.64 13.25
N ILE A 59 -31.25 -21.79 12.31
CA ILE A 59 -30.66 -20.47 12.10
C ILE A 59 -31.45 -19.42 12.89
N ARG A 60 -30.78 -18.82 13.87
CA ARG A 60 -31.36 -17.74 14.67
C ARG A 60 -31.31 -16.40 13.93
N ASN A 61 -30.19 -16.11 13.29
CA ASN A 61 -29.98 -14.86 12.56
C ASN A 61 -28.97 -15.05 11.43
N ILE A 62 -29.07 -14.20 10.42
CA ILE A 62 -28.16 -14.17 9.26
C ILE A 62 -27.72 -12.73 9.08
N GLN A 63 -26.41 -12.50 8.98
CA GLN A 63 -25.87 -11.21 8.58
C GLN A 63 -25.11 -11.40 7.27
N ALA A 64 -25.53 -10.68 6.22
CA ALA A 64 -24.78 -10.63 4.97
C ALA A 64 -23.68 -9.57 5.11
N ASN A 65 -22.43 -9.92 4.85
CA ASN A 65 -21.35 -8.95 4.87
C ASN A 65 -21.42 -8.11 3.58
N PHE A 66 -21.92 -6.87 3.67
CA PHE A 66 -22.12 -6.02 2.49
C PHE A 66 -20.83 -5.41 1.95
N ASP A 67 -19.74 -5.42 2.75
CA ASP A 67 -18.46 -4.82 2.39
C ASP A 67 -17.63 -5.70 1.43
N GLU A 68 -17.92 -7.00 1.39
CA GLU A 68 -17.31 -7.95 0.47
C GLU A 68 -18.33 -8.37 -0.58
N ARG A 69 -18.68 -7.46 -1.51
CA ARG A 69 -19.09 -7.97 -2.84
C ARG A 69 -17.89 -8.75 -3.37
N PRO A 70 -18.00 -10.06 -3.65
CA PRO A 70 -16.93 -10.76 -4.34
C PRO A 70 -16.96 -10.25 -5.78
N VAL A 71 -16.22 -9.17 -6.05
CA VAL A 71 -15.96 -8.70 -7.41
C VAL A 71 -15.18 -9.83 -8.06
N SER A 72 -15.78 -10.48 -9.06
CA SER A 72 -15.17 -11.61 -9.75
C SER A 72 -13.76 -11.25 -10.21
N ASP A 73 -12.83 -12.20 -10.24
CA ASP A 73 -11.45 -11.89 -10.65
C ASP A 73 -11.36 -11.29 -12.06
N THR A 74 -12.36 -11.57 -12.91
CA THR A 74 -12.52 -10.93 -14.22
C THR A 74 -12.79 -9.43 -14.12
N THR A 75 -13.69 -9.01 -13.23
CA THR A 75 -14.06 -7.61 -13.04
C THR A 75 -12.97 -6.83 -12.30
N LYS A 76 -12.26 -7.46 -11.36
CA LYS A 76 -11.03 -6.90 -10.77
C LYS A 76 -9.96 -6.66 -11.83
N ARG A 77 -9.78 -7.60 -12.76
CA ARG A 77 -8.79 -7.49 -13.85
C ARG A 77 -9.15 -6.39 -14.84
N GLU A 78 -10.44 -6.22 -15.16
CA GLU A 78 -10.92 -5.11 -16.00
C GLU A 78 -10.71 -3.76 -15.32
N ALA A 79 -11.09 -3.63 -14.05
CA ALA A 79 -10.82 -2.43 -13.26
C ALA A 79 -9.32 -2.12 -13.17
N ALA A 80 -8.48 -3.13 -12.93
CA ALA A 80 -7.03 -2.97 -12.89
C ALA A 80 -6.44 -2.46 -14.22
N LYS A 81 -6.96 -2.91 -15.37
CA LYS A 81 -6.55 -2.37 -16.69
C LYS A 81 -6.86 -0.88 -16.81
N HIS A 82 -7.99 -0.42 -16.29
CA HIS A 82 -8.37 0.99 -16.34
C HIS A 82 -7.56 1.86 -15.38
N VAL A 83 -6.94 1.27 -14.35
CA VAL A 83 -6.17 2.00 -13.33
C VAL A 83 -4.66 1.91 -13.55
N VAL A 84 -4.20 1.03 -14.45
CA VAL A 84 -2.76 0.75 -14.67
C VAL A 84 -1.94 1.99 -15.04
N PHE A 85 -2.57 3.00 -15.67
CA PHE A 85 -1.91 4.25 -16.04
C PHE A 85 -1.44 5.07 -14.82
N LEU A 86 -2.02 4.84 -13.64
CA LEU A 86 -1.58 5.50 -12.40
C LEU A 86 -0.15 5.11 -12.03
N LEU A 87 0.31 3.91 -12.40
CA LEU A 87 1.70 3.49 -12.18
C LEU A 87 2.65 4.32 -13.03
N SER A 88 2.36 4.48 -14.32
CA SER A 88 3.16 5.31 -15.21
C SER A 88 3.13 6.79 -14.82
N LEU A 89 1.99 7.26 -14.33
CA LEU A 89 1.84 8.62 -13.82
C LEU A 89 2.68 8.83 -12.55
N GLN A 90 2.70 7.86 -11.64
CA GLN A 90 3.55 7.89 -10.45
C GLN A 90 5.04 8.03 -10.82
N ASP A 91 5.52 7.22 -11.77
CA ASP A 91 6.93 7.28 -12.21
C ASP A 91 7.27 8.66 -12.80
N LEU A 92 6.35 9.25 -13.58
CA LEU A 92 6.50 10.60 -14.11
C LEU A 92 6.62 11.65 -12.99
N PHE A 93 5.72 11.60 -11.99
CA PHE A 93 5.75 12.54 -10.87
C PHE A 93 7.04 12.42 -10.05
N ILE A 94 7.54 11.21 -9.84
CA ILE A 94 8.77 10.99 -9.09
C ILE A 94 9.98 11.51 -9.86
N HIS A 95 10.18 11.06 -11.09
CA HIS A 95 11.43 11.33 -11.81
C HIS A 95 11.45 12.71 -12.48
N GLU A 96 10.35 13.16 -13.06
CA GLU A 96 10.31 14.42 -13.83
C GLU A 96 9.90 15.63 -12.98
N ILE A 97 9.21 15.45 -11.84
CA ILE A 97 8.73 16.59 -11.04
C ILE A 97 9.46 16.65 -9.70
N MET A 98 9.47 15.56 -8.92
CA MET A 98 10.07 15.60 -7.58
C MET A 98 11.61 15.53 -7.60
N LEU A 99 12.18 14.74 -8.51
CA LEU A 99 13.64 14.53 -8.59
C LEU A 99 14.33 15.43 -9.62
N GLU A 100 13.60 16.19 -10.44
CA GLU A 100 14.18 17.20 -11.35
C GLU A 100 15.15 18.16 -10.64
N PRO A 101 14.83 18.79 -9.50
CA PRO A 101 15.77 19.67 -8.80
C PRO A 101 17.00 18.91 -8.29
N PHE A 102 16.85 17.65 -7.90
CA PHE A 102 17.96 16.80 -7.47
C PHE A 102 18.93 16.52 -8.63
N TYR A 103 18.41 16.05 -9.78
CA TYR A 103 19.21 15.78 -10.96
C TYR A 103 19.91 17.03 -11.49
N SER A 104 19.20 18.16 -11.51
CA SER A 104 19.76 19.46 -11.89
C SER A 104 20.90 19.87 -10.97
N SER A 105 20.73 19.72 -9.65
CA SER A 105 21.78 20.02 -8.67
C SER A 105 22.99 19.09 -8.80
N CYS A 106 22.79 17.79 -9.03
CA CYS A 106 23.89 16.86 -9.30
C CYS A 106 24.65 17.20 -10.59
N SER A 107 23.93 17.57 -11.67
CA SER A 107 24.54 17.99 -12.93
C SER A 107 25.37 19.26 -12.75
N ASN A 108 24.83 20.27 -12.06
CA ASN A 108 25.54 21.52 -11.77
C ASN A 108 26.77 21.31 -10.88
N TYR A 109 26.69 20.41 -9.90
CA TYR A 109 27.82 20.04 -9.05
C TYR A 109 28.91 19.32 -9.85
N LEU A 110 28.55 18.32 -10.66
CA LEU A 110 29.48 17.61 -11.53
C LEU A 110 30.14 18.57 -12.54
N GLN A 111 29.38 19.49 -13.11
CA GLN A 111 29.91 20.51 -14.01
C GLN A 111 30.91 21.42 -13.27
N SER A 112 30.58 21.87 -12.05
CA SER A 112 31.47 22.69 -11.22
C SER A 112 32.76 21.95 -10.85
N LEU A 113 32.70 20.64 -10.60
CA LEU A 113 33.89 19.83 -10.38
C LEU A 113 34.73 19.64 -11.65
N SER A 114 34.08 19.38 -12.79
CA SER A 114 34.75 19.08 -14.06
C SER A 114 35.40 20.30 -14.72
N CYS A 115 34.85 21.50 -14.51
CA CYS A 115 35.37 22.74 -15.07
C CYS A 115 36.62 23.28 -14.34
N ASN A 116 37.05 22.64 -13.25
CA ASN A 116 38.25 23.03 -12.53
C ASN A 116 39.39 22.00 -12.74
N PRO A 117 40.24 22.18 -13.77
CA PRO A 117 41.37 21.27 -14.05
C PRO A 117 42.41 21.23 -12.91
N ASP A 118 42.41 22.24 -12.04
CA ASP A 118 43.33 22.34 -10.90
C ASP A 118 42.86 21.57 -9.65
N PHE A 119 41.69 20.91 -9.68
CA PHE A 119 41.15 20.23 -8.49
C PHE A 119 41.92 18.96 -8.09
N ILE A 120 42.58 18.28 -9.03
CA ILE A 120 43.42 17.11 -8.71
C ILE A 120 44.69 17.53 -7.95
N SER A 121 45.20 18.75 -8.17
CA SER A 121 46.24 19.36 -7.33
C SER A 121 45.69 20.05 -6.07
N SER A 122 44.39 20.39 -6.04
CA SER A 122 43.74 21.19 -5.00
C SER A 122 43.52 20.50 -3.65
N LEU A 123 43.68 19.19 -3.49
CA LEU A 123 43.72 18.62 -2.12
C LEU A 123 44.92 19.17 -1.32
N THR A 124 46.03 19.42 -2.02
CA THR A 124 47.21 20.07 -1.44
C THR A 124 46.99 21.56 -1.18
N ASP A 125 46.24 22.25 -2.06
CA ASP A 125 45.94 23.68 -1.91
C ASP A 125 44.80 23.95 -0.92
N LEU A 126 43.83 23.04 -0.76
CA LEU A 126 42.80 23.10 0.28
C LEU A 126 43.40 23.11 1.67
N ARG A 127 44.46 22.30 1.88
CA ARG A 127 45.21 22.27 3.14
C ARG A 127 45.95 23.58 3.42
N ASN A 128 46.33 24.34 2.39
CA ASN A 128 47.18 25.52 2.53
C ASN A 128 46.42 26.85 2.42
N LYS A 129 45.27 26.88 1.73
CA LYS A 129 44.48 28.11 1.46
C LYS A 129 43.04 28.09 1.97
N ASN A 130 42.60 27.01 2.63
CA ASN A 130 41.39 26.90 3.48
C ASN A 130 40.03 27.47 2.99
N GLY A 131 39.87 28.01 1.78
CA GLY A 131 38.61 28.71 1.45
C GLY A 131 38.33 28.94 -0.03
N GLU A 132 39.30 29.40 -0.84
CA GLU A 132 39.01 29.82 -2.22
C GLU A 132 38.53 28.67 -3.13
N ALA A 133 39.09 27.47 -2.97
CA ALA A 133 38.68 26.29 -3.73
C ALA A 133 37.31 25.75 -3.29
N ILE A 134 36.91 25.98 -2.04
CA ILE A 134 35.60 25.54 -1.51
C ILE A 134 34.49 26.46 -2.02
N GLU A 135 34.76 27.76 -2.15
CA GLU A 135 33.80 28.74 -2.69
C GLU A 135 33.54 28.56 -4.20
N ALA A 136 34.51 27.99 -4.94
CA ALA A 136 34.37 27.73 -6.37
C ALA A 136 33.46 26.54 -6.70
N VAL A 137 33.16 25.67 -5.72
CA VAL A 137 32.26 24.52 -5.90
C VAL A 137 30.87 24.93 -5.46
N ALA A 138 29.94 25.02 -6.41
CA ALA A 138 28.55 25.29 -6.10
C ALA A 138 28.00 24.15 -5.19
N PRO A 139 27.50 24.46 -3.98
CA PRO A 139 26.96 23.44 -3.09
C PRO A 139 25.70 22.82 -3.70
N VAL A 140 25.54 21.51 -3.53
CA VAL A 140 24.32 20.79 -3.92
C VAL A 140 23.17 21.32 -3.08
N LYS A 141 22.28 22.10 -3.70
CA LYS A 141 21.02 22.51 -3.09
C LYS A 141 19.98 21.46 -3.43
N LEU A 142 19.77 20.53 -2.51
CA LEU A 142 18.54 19.75 -2.49
C LEU A 142 17.45 20.78 -2.19
N GLY A 143 16.50 21.02 -3.10
CA GLY A 143 15.42 22.01 -2.94
C GLY A 143 14.41 21.62 -1.86
N ILE A 144 14.90 21.13 -0.73
CA ILE A 144 14.23 20.69 0.47
C ILE A 144 14.63 21.72 1.51
N ASP A 145 13.65 22.40 2.13
CA ASP A 145 13.92 23.20 3.32
C ASP A 145 14.31 22.23 4.45
N VAL A 146 15.62 22.03 4.62
CA VAL A 146 16.18 21.16 5.67
C VAL A 146 15.77 21.66 7.05
N GLU A 147 15.45 22.95 7.19
CA GLU A 147 14.91 23.57 8.42
C GLU A 147 13.47 23.12 8.77
N LEU A 148 12.72 22.53 7.84
CA LEU A 148 11.37 22.00 8.04
C LEU A 148 11.36 20.49 8.34
N LEU A 149 12.50 19.83 8.23
CA LEU A 149 12.68 18.44 8.63
C LEU A 149 13.17 18.44 10.07
N ASP A 150 12.29 18.12 11.02
CA ASP A 150 12.66 17.77 12.41
C ASP A 150 13.52 16.50 12.39
N VAL A 151 14.78 16.64 11.99
CA VAL A 151 15.79 15.60 12.16
C VAL A 151 16.29 15.75 13.59
N PRO A 152 16.06 14.76 14.48
CA PRO A 152 16.62 14.83 15.82
C PRO A 152 18.15 14.82 15.68
N GLU A 153 18.78 15.92 16.11
CA GLU A 153 20.23 16.03 16.20
C GLU A 153 20.74 14.87 17.07
N GLN A 154 21.40 13.89 16.45
CA GLN A 154 22.21 12.93 17.20
C GLN A 154 23.41 13.68 17.77
N GLU A 155 23.38 13.88 19.08
CA GLU A 155 24.49 14.38 19.89
C GLU A 155 25.79 13.70 19.47
N SER A 156 26.68 14.52 18.90
CA SER A 156 28.09 14.23 18.73
C SER A 156 28.71 13.99 20.11
N ASN A 157 28.75 12.73 20.55
CA ASN A 157 29.65 12.29 21.61
C ASN A 157 31.09 12.43 21.12
N ARG A 158 31.70 13.60 21.36
CA ARG A 158 33.14 13.78 21.40
C ARG A 158 33.63 13.38 22.79
N SER A 159 34.36 12.26 22.86
CA SER A 159 35.40 12.03 23.87
C SER A 159 36.74 12.43 23.27
#